data_AF-A0A7Y4UC86-F1
#
_entry.id   AF-A0A7Y4UC86-F1
#
_cell.length_a   1.000
_cell.length_b   1.000
_cell.length_c   1.000
_cell.angle_alpha   90.00
_cell.angle_beta   90.00
_cell.angle_gamma   90.00
#
_symmetry.space_group_name_H-M   'P 1'
#
loop_
_entity.id
_entity.type
_entity.pdbx_description
1 polymer ?
#
loop_
_entity_poly.entity_id
_entity_poly.type
_entity_poly.pdbx_seq_one_letter_code
_entity_poly.pdbx_strand_id
1 'polypeptide(L)'
;IMNKETGNKKSEVKQQRKARAREVMDERGFSSGHGTLSRRDTQAPAPLADWFTAHMNRRSFGKGLAWSAVLGAAGLGVYQFASGGDNEVNLESLEVQQKSGWDVGSTNKPLNFDGIVPTDSRNQVFTPQDDAALLAAYQPMSATWQPFFTPTLIQSLKQPTLAQQMRPINSQAMRDTYERATGLREVLSQAQNKKNTLIIADLPGPESIALGAAMADTADLVPGFDNWPHPLGVVKAHETLGAMMYYASEVKEKRAQLKDDAPALLLLDNRRLAPYQDEETQFDNRYLAKAPPPDQLKQRGITNVMYVVRDATQPSELDDLNEDFVGWQQQGIGVQMLRLSDFKPYEEDVTKQNTDGTTSVTRERHHYYYGSPFSHWWFYSHYYYTPYPSASYYRGGGYTPMPRTSPPMANPVSYRPATRPTMFSGTRVGGSTSGVGRSKPTGFGRTSVRVSSSGQVTGTRSGRSGSYGRGLGGWFGG
;
A
#
# COMPACT_ATOMS: atom_id res chain seq x y z
N ILE A 1 -27.15 29.68 64.86
CA ILE A 1 -27.76 30.42 63.72
C ILE A 1 -26.60 30.88 62.85
N MET A 2 -26.61 30.51 61.55
CA MET A 2 -25.62 30.76 60.48
C MET A 2 -24.98 29.49 59.91
N ASN A 3 -25.69 28.86 58.97
CA ASN A 3 -25.12 28.15 57.83
C ASN A 3 -26.27 27.73 56.90
N LYS A 4 -26.49 28.46 55.79
CA LYS A 4 -27.28 28.05 54.61
C LYS A 4 -27.35 29.22 53.62
N GLU A 5 -26.30 29.48 52.82
CA GLU A 5 -26.46 30.44 51.71
C GLU A 5 -25.51 30.31 50.50
N THR A 6 -24.83 29.17 50.30
CA THR A 6 -23.95 28.98 49.13
C THR A 6 -24.44 27.91 48.15
N GLY A 7 -25.62 27.31 48.37
CA GLY A 7 -26.18 26.26 47.51
C GLY A 7 -26.95 26.74 46.28
N ASN A 8 -27.42 27.99 46.24
CA ASN A 8 -28.45 28.39 45.27
C ASN A 8 -27.94 29.07 43.99
N LYS A 9 -26.67 29.51 43.93
CA LYS A 9 -26.12 30.15 42.72
C LYS A 9 -25.70 29.18 41.62
N LYS A 10 -25.42 27.90 41.95
CA LYS A 10 -25.00 26.89 40.95
C LYS A 10 -26.18 26.28 40.19
N SER A 11 -27.39 26.27 40.76
CA SER A 11 -28.61 25.77 40.11
C SER A 11 -29.12 26.74 39.04
N GLU A 12 -29.11 28.05 39.31
CA GLU A 12 -29.55 29.08 38.36
C GLU A 12 -28.68 29.15 37.10
N VAL A 13 -27.35 29.08 37.24
CA VAL A 13 -26.43 29.09 36.09
C VAL A 13 -26.61 27.84 35.21
N LYS A 14 -26.96 26.70 35.81
CA LYS A 14 -27.22 25.46 35.09
C LYS A 14 -28.58 25.51 34.36
N GLN A 15 -29.59 26.17 34.93
CA GLN A 15 -30.88 26.38 34.28
C GLN A 15 -30.79 27.40 33.13
N GLN A 16 -30.04 28.49 33.29
CA GLN A 16 -29.80 29.46 32.20
C GLN A 16 -29.04 28.86 31.01
N ARG A 17 -28.04 27.99 31.25
CA ARG A 17 -27.35 27.26 30.18
C ARG A 17 -28.27 26.27 29.45
N LYS A 18 -29.21 25.66 30.15
CA LYS A 18 -30.17 24.71 29.56
C LYS A 18 -31.27 25.42 28.76
N ALA A 19 -31.65 26.64 29.16
CA ALA A 19 -32.57 27.49 28.41
C ALA A 19 -31.93 27.99 27.10
N ARG A 20 -30.69 28.50 27.14
CA ARG A 20 -29.95 28.91 25.93
C ARG A 20 -29.71 27.78 24.93
N ALA A 21 -29.48 26.55 25.42
CA ALA A 21 -29.32 25.38 24.55
C ALA A 21 -30.61 24.94 23.86
N ARG A 22 -31.79 25.28 24.41
CA ARG A 22 -33.08 25.04 23.75
C ARG A 22 -33.38 26.09 22.70
N GLU A 23 -33.05 27.35 22.98
CA GLU A 23 -33.22 28.47 22.03
C GLU A 23 -32.39 28.26 20.73
N VAL A 24 -31.16 27.74 20.86
CA VAL A 24 -30.30 27.41 19.70
C VAL A 24 -30.75 26.17 18.92
N MET A 25 -31.57 25.29 19.53
CA MET A 25 -32.14 24.12 18.86
C MET A 25 -33.43 24.47 18.10
N ASP A 26 -34.20 25.43 18.58
CA ASP A 26 -35.46 25.86 17.92
C ASP A 26 -35.22 26.81 16.73
N GLU A 27 -34.06 27.48 16.64
CA GLU A 27 -33.67 28.29 15.47
C GLU A 27 -33.24 27.45 14.24
N ARG A 28 -33.12 26.11 14.37
CA ARG A 28 -32.86 25.20 13.23
C ARG A 28 -34.14 24.51 12.75
N GLY A 29 -35.20 25.31 12.64
CA GLY A 29 -36.52 24.90 12.19
C GLY A 29 -36.51 24.04 10.93
N PHE A 30 -36.91 22.79 11.11
CA PHE A 30 -37.41 21.88 10.09
C PHE A 30 -38.70 22.47 9.50
N SER A 31 -38.66 22.88 8.23
CA SER A 31 -39.85 23.18 7.45
C SER A 31 -40.30 21.91 6.71
N SER A 32 -41.48 21.40 7.07
CA SER A 32 -42.17 20.32 6.38
C SER A 32 -43.01 20.88 5.23
N GLY A 33 -42.72 20.47 3.99
CA GLY A 33 -43.54 20.76 2.82
C GLY A 33 -43.54 19.59 1.83
N HIS A 34 -44.73 19.04 1.58
CA HIS A 34 -45.02 18.01 0.58
C HIS A 34 -44.80 18.50 -0.86
N GLY A 35 -44.26 17.64 -1.74
CA GLY A 35 -44.57 17.68 -3.18
C GLY A 35 -43.44 17.38 -4.17
N THR A 36 -43.52 16.19 -4.80
CA THR A 36 -43.19 15.87 -6.21
C THR A 36 -41.75 15.95 -6.77
N LEU A 37 -41.27 14.75 -7.16
CA LEU A 37 -40.52 14.37 -8.38
C LEU A 37 -39.21 15.08 -8.79
N SER A 38 -38.15 14.25 -8.85
CA SER A 38 -37.05 14.23 -9.83
C SER A 38 -36.03 15.38 -9.85
N ARG A 39 -34.88 15.15 -9.21
CA ARG A 39 -33.55 15.43 -9.81
C ARG A 39 -32.44 14.76 -9.01
N ARG A 40 -31.53 14.06 -9.70
CA ARG A 40 -30.25 13.62 -9.16
C ARG A 40 -29.40 14.86 -8.89
N ASP A 41 -29.17 15.16 -7.62
CA ASP A 41 -28.10 16.07 -7.22
C ASP A 41 -26.82 15.27 -7.04
N THR A 42 -25.87 15.54 -7.93
CA THR A 42 -24.46 15.19 -7.80
C THR A 42 -23.91 15.80 -6.53
N GLN A 43 -23.70 14.96 -5.52
CA GLN A 43 -23.01 15.31 -4.29
C GLN A 43 -21.54 15.62 -4.64
N ALA A 44 -21.15 16.89 -4.53
CA ALA A 44 -19.77 17.31 -4.71
C ALA A 44 -18.88 16.60 -3.67
N PRO A 45 -17.71 16.04 -4.05
CA PRO A 45 -16.81 15.43 -3.09
C PRO A 45 -16.28 16.49 -2.12
N ALA A 46 -16.35 16.20 -0.82
CA ALA A 46 -15.74 17.02 0.23
C ALA A 46 -14.23 17.23 -0.03
N PRO A 47 -13.63 18.38 0.30
CA PRO A 47 -12.25 18.69 -0.05
C PRO A 47 -11.26 17.84 0.78
N LEU A 48 -10.84 16.71 0.18
CA LEU A 48 -9.77 15.79 0.62
C LEU A 48 -8.43 16.50 0.95
N ALA A 49 -8.23 17.72 0.46
CA ALA A 49 -7.03 18.53 0.70
C ALA A 49 -6.87 18.95 2.18
N ASP A 50 -7.95 19.10 2.95
CA ASP A 50 -7.87 19.66 4.31
C ASP A 50 -7.39 18.63 5.35
N TRP A 51 -7.88 17.39 5.27
CA TRP A 51 -7.42 16.31 6.15
C TRP A 51 -5.92 16.01 5.94
N PHE A 52 -5.47 16.10 4.69
CA PHE A 52 -4.08 15.91 4.27
C PHE A 52 -3.18 17.06 4.71
N THR A 53 -3.61 18.31 4.53
CA THR A 53 -2.89 19.51 5.00
C THR A 53 -2.74 19.51 6.53
N ALA A 54 -3.77 19.06 7.25
CA ALA A 54 -3.73 18.91 8.71
C ALA A 54 -2.72 17.84 9.19
N HIS A 55 -2.49 16.77 8.43
CA HIS A 55 -1.50 15.74 8.76
C HIS A 55 -0.07 16.12 8.31
N MET A 56 0.08 16.85 7.21
CA MET A 56 1.36 17.41 6.76
C MET A 56 1.94 18.42 7.76
N ASN A 57 1.10 19.23 8.42
CA ASN A 57 1.56 20.13 9.49
C ASN A 57 2.16 19.39 10.71
N ARG A 58 1.92 18.08 10.87
CA ARG A 58 2.54 17.26 11.93
C ARG A 58 3.87 16.62 11.50
N ARG A 59 4.18 16.57 10.21
CA ARG A 59 5.47 16.11 9.66
C ARG A 59 6.04 17.26 8.83
N SER A 60 6.64 18.22 9.52
CA SER A 60 7.17 19.45 8.95
C SER A 60 8.07 19.20 7.74
N PHE A 61 7.54 19.50 6.56
CA PHE A 61 8.29 19.69 5.34
C PHE A 61 8.86 21.12 5.35
N GLY A 62 10.17 21.25 5.24
CA GLY A 62 10.83 22.50 4.86
C GLY A 62 10.86 23.64 5.90
N LYS A 63 11.66 23.50 6.96
CA LYS A 63 12.40 24.63 7.56
C LYS A 63 13.77 24.12 7.99
N GLY A 64 14.83 24.81 7.58
CA GLY A 64 16.23 24.44 7.85
C GLY A 64 16.52 24.31 9.34
N LEU A 65 16.40 23.10 9.88
CA LEU A 65 16.75 22.76 11.24
C LEU A 65 18.16 22.19 11.25
N ALA A 66 19.04 22.87 11.97
CA ALA A 66 20.38 22.40 12.28
C ALA A 66 20.30 21.02 12.95
N TRP A 67 21.14 20.09 12.49
CA TRP A 67 21.19 18.71 12.97
C TRP A 67 21.51 18.56 14.47
N SER A 68 21.98 19.63 15.11
CA SER A 68 22.28 19.68 16.54
C SER A 68 21.09 19.32 17.44
N ALA A 69 19.85 19.61 17.01
CA ALA A 69 18.67 19.32 17.83
C ALA A 69 18.21 17.84 17.78
N VAL A 70 18.46 17.13 16.68
CA VAL A 70 18.02 15.72 16.50
C VAL A 70 18.91 14.75 17.28
N LEU A 71 20.19 15.07 17.43
CA LEU A 71 21.12 14.27 18.23
C LEU A 71 20.79 14.24 19.73
N GLY A 72 20.09 15.26 20.25
CA GLY A 72 19.67 15.31 21.65
C GLY A 72 18.37 14.56 21.97
N ALA A 73 17.46 14.38 21.00
CA ALA A 73 16.12 13.85 21.26
C ALA A 73 15.94 12.35 20.92
N ALA A 74 16.86 11.76 20.13
CA ALA A 74 16.74 10.39 19.63
C ALA A 74 17.42 9.31 20.50
N GLY A 75 17.97 9.64 21.67
CA GLY A 75 18.66 8.66 22.53
C GLY A 75 19.83 7.96 21.85
N LEU A 76 20.45 8.60 20.86
CA LEU A 76 21.59 8.09 20.13
C LEU A 76 22.86 8.34 20.94
N GLY A 77 23.51 7.27 21.41
CA GLY A 77 24.85 7.34 21.97
C GLY A 77 25.83 7.85 20.92
N VAL A 78 26.21 9.12 21.04
CA VAL A 78 27.31 9.71 20.27
C VAL A 78 28.61 9.20 20.90
N TYR A 79 29.28 8.25 20.26
CA TYR A 79 30.67 7.93 20.61
C TYR A 79 31.55 9.08 20.13
N GLN A 80 31.84 10.03 21.01
CA GLN A 80 32.81 11.09 20.79
C GLN A 80 34.22 10.50 20.74
N PHE A 81 34.74 10.27 19.54
CA PHE A 81 36.19 10.22 19.35
C PHE A 81 36.65 11.66 19.12
N ALA A 82 37.29 12.24 20.13
CA ALA A 82 37.79 13.61 20.11
C ALA A 82 39.00 13.73 19.16
N SER A 83 38.76 14.13 17.93
CA SER A 83 39.71 14.86 17.07
C SER A 83 38.93 15.49 15.93
N GLY A 84 39.10 16.81 15.68
CA GLY A 84 38.32 17.57 14.71
C GLY A 84 38.23 16.91 13.33
N GLY A 85 37.05 16.40 13.00
CA GLY A 85 36.75 15.67 11.77
C GLY A 85 35.31 15.14 11.84
N ASP A 86 34.67 15.00 10.68
CA ASP A 86 33.26 14.63 10.51
C ASP A 86 32.78 13.51 11.44
N ASN A 87 31.57 13.67 12.00
CA ASN A 87 30.95 12.66 12.85
C ASN A 87 30.15 11.65 12.01
N GLU A 88 30.32 10.36 12.29
CA GLU A 88 29.53 9.30 11.67
C GLU A 88 28.26 9.03 12.49
N VAL A 89 27.09 9.16 11.86
CA VAL A 89 25.79 8.97 12.50
C VAL A 89 24.94 8.00 11.68
N ASN A 90 24.32 7.04 12.37
CA ASN A 90 23.35 6.13 11.76
C ASN A 90 21.97 6.76 11.78
N LEU A 91 21.39 7.01 10.61
CA LEU A 91 20.11 7.68 10.46
C LEU A 91 19.14 6.86 9.63
N GLU A 92 17.85 7.15 9.74
CA GLU A 92 16.82 6.53 8.90
C GLU A 92 17.03 6.95 7.44
N SER A 93 17.19 5.98 6.54
CA SER A 93 17.54 6.23 5.14
C SER A 93 16.55 7.16 4.44
N LEU A 94 15.25 6.99 4.72
CA LEU A 94 14.21 7.86 4.17
C LEU A 94 14.36 9.31 4.66
N GLU A 95 14.69 9.51 5.94
CA GLU A 95 14.92 10.85 6.49
C GLU A 95 16.16 11.50 5.86
N VAL A 96 17.21 10.71 5.64
CA VAL A 96 18.42 11.16 4.93
C VAL A 96 18.06 11.59 3.50
N GLN A 97 17.30 10.78 2.76
CA GLN A 97 16.91 11.13 1.39
C GLN A 97 16.04 12.39 1.33
N GLN A 98 15.10 12.53 2.28
CA GLN A 98 14.24 13.71 2.38
C GLN A 98 15.03 15.00 2.62
N LYS A 99 16.12 14.94 3.39
CA LYS A 99 16.94 16.10 3.73
C LYS A 99 18.05 16.38 2.71
N SER A 100 18.66 15.34 2.16
CA SER A 100 19.91 15.42 1.40
C SER A 100 19.76 15.13 -0.11
N GLY A 101 18.61 14.63 -0.55
CA GLY A 101 18.38 14.22 -1.93
C GLY A 101 18.18 12.73 -2.08
N TRP A 102 17.40 12.33 -3.08
CA TRP A 102 17.06 10.95 -3.39
C TRP A 102 18.28 10.10 -3.76
N ASP A 103 19.34 10.71 -4.31
CA ASP A 103 20.60 10.11 -4.74
C ASP A 103 21.76 10.37 -3.75
N VAL A 104 21.44 10.58 -2.47
CA VAL A 104 22.42 10.87 -1.41
C VAL A 104 23.57 9.86 -1.40
N GLY A 105 24.81 10.34 -1.56
CA GLY A 105 26.00 9.48 -1.64
C GLY A 105 26.19 8.72 -2.95
N SER A 106 25.34 8.96 -3.94
CA SER A 106 25.47 8.48 -5.32
C SER A 106 25.09 9.60 -6.30
N THR A 107 25.51 10.82 -5.99
CA THR A 107 25.08 12.03 -6.69
C THR A 107 25.34 11.92 -8.19
N ASN A 108 24.34 12.26 -9.00
CA ASN A 108 24.34 12.18 -10.46
C ASN A 108 24.36 10.75 -11.05
N LYS A 109 24.29 9.70 -10.22
CA LYS A 109 24.16 8.35 -10.75
C LYS A 109 22.74 8.17 -11.32
N PRO A 110 22.60 7.71 -12.58
CA PRO A 110 21.29 7.56 -13.19
C PRO A 110 20.51 6.38 -12.58
N LEU A 111 19.18 6.50 -12.57
CA LEU A 111 18.28 5.38 -12.33
C LEU A 111 18.25 4.43 -13.53
N ASN A 112 18.34 3.13 -13.26
CA ASN A 112 18.25 2.08 -14.27
C ASN A 112 16.84 1.47 -14.26
N PHE A 113 16.08 1.69 -15.34
CA PHE A 113 14.73 1.16 -15.50
C PHE A 113 14.75 -0.08 -16.40
N ASP A 114 13.93 -1.07 -16.04
CA ASP A 114 13.59 -2.19 -16.91
C ASP A 114 12.23 -1.92 -17.60
N GLY A 115 12.16 -2.13 -18.92
CA GLY A 115 10.93 -2.00 -19.69
C GLY A 115 10.42 -0.57 -19.89
N ILE A 116 11.29 0.43 -20.10
CA ILE A 116 10.87 1.80 -20.44
C ILE A 116 9.98 1.80 -21.69
N VAL A 117 8.89 2.58 -21.64
CA VAL A 117 8.01 2.83 -22.79
C VAL A 117 7.81 4.34 -23.00
N PRO A 118 7.50 4.79 -24.24
CA PRO A 118 7.28 6.22 -24.51
C PRO A 118 5.84 6.69 -24.20
N THR A 119 4.93 5.77 -23.93
CA THR A 119 3.50 6.02 -23.74
C THR A 119 2.99 5.46 -22.42
N ASP A 120 1.87 5.97 -21.94
CA ASP A 120 1.10 5.38 -20.84
C ASP A 120 0.27 4.16 -21.31
N SER A 121 -0.47 3.52 -20.38
CA SER A 121 -1.29 2.35 -20.68
C SER A 121 -2.52 2.64 -21.56
N ARG A 122 -2.81 3.92 -21.81
CA ARG A 122 -3.85 4.39 -22.74
C ARG A 122 -3.26 4.81 -24.08
N ASN A 123 -2.00 4.47 -24.34
CA ASN A 123 -1.24 4.83 -25.54
C ASN A 123 -1.08 6.34 -25.74
N GLN A 124 -1.20 7.14 -24.68
CA GLN A 124 -0.91 8.57 -24.73
C GLN A 124 0.59 8.78 -24.54
N VAL A 125 1.18 9.72 -25.29
CA VAL A 125 2.59 10.10 -25.12
C VAL A 125 2.80 10.54 -23.67
N PHE A 126 3.78 9.93 -23.01
CA PHE A 126 4.05 10.21 -21.62
C PHE A 126 4.48 11.67 -21.44
N THR A 127 3.76 12.36 -20.57
CA THR A 127 4.15 13.65 -20.03
C THR A 127 4.58 13.45 -18.57
N PRO A 128 5.73 14.02 -18.15
CA PRO A 128 6.14 13.97 -16.76
C PRO A 128 5.01 14.45 -15.86
N GLN A 129 4.52 13.57 -14.98
CA GLN A 129 3.48 13.92 -14.02
C GLN A 129 4.11 14.48 -12.75
N ASP A 130 3.47 15.52 -12.20
CA ASP A 130 3.78 15.98 -10.86
C ASP A 130 3.22 15.01 -9.81
N ASP A 131 3.64 15.20 -8.55
CA ASP A 131 3.17 14.38 -7.44
C ASP A 131 1.66 14.51 -7.22
N ALA A 132 1.08 15.69 -7.49
CA ALA A 132 -0.34 15.95 -7.27
C ALA A 132 -1.25 15.13 -8.20
N ALA A 133 -0.92 15.06 -9.50
CA ALA A 133 -1.65 14.26 -10.47
C ALA A 133 -1.61 12.77 -10.13
N LEU A 134 -0.43 12.27 -9.73
CA LEU A 134 -0.26 10.86 -9.37
C LEU A 134 -0.94 10.53 -8.04
N LEU A 135 -0.89 11.43 -7.04
CA LEU A 135 -1.65 11.31 -5.80
C LEU A 135 -3.15 11.25 -6.07
N ALA A 136 -3.67 12.09 -6.96
CA ALA A 136 -5.09 12.10 -7.31
C ALA A 136 -5.54 10.77 -7.94
N ALA A 137 -4.68 10.12 -8.74
CA ALA A 137 -4.98 8.81 -9.31
C ALA A 137 -5.05 7.71 -8.24
N TYR A 138 -4.13 7.71 -7.27
CA TYR A 138 -3.88 6.55 -6.39
C TYR A 138 -4.34 6.68 -4.93
N GLN A 139 -4.71 7.87 -4.45
CA GLN A 139 -5.26 8.02 -3.09
C GLN A 139 -6.53 7.15 -2.92
N PRO A 140 -6.81 6.49 -1.79
CA PRO A 140 -8.05 5.72 -1.64
C PRO A 140 -9.32 6.59 -1.83
N MET A 141 -10.38 6.03 -2.44
CA MET A 141 -11.71 6.67 -2.48
C MET A 141 -12.32 6.74 -1.09
N SER A 142 -12.20 5.66 -0.33
CA SER A 142 -12.78 5.59 1.00
C SER A 142 -11.89 6.30 2.01
N ALA A 143 -12.47 7.28 2.72
CA ALA A 143 -11.82 7.90 3.87
C ALA A 143 -11.41 6.88 4.96
N THR A 144 -12.06 5.71 5.00
CA THR A 144 -11.73 4.65 5.95
C THR A 144 -10.38 3.97 5.67
N TRP A 145 -9.89 4.03 4.43
CA TRP A 145 -8.62 3.43 4.03
C TRP A 145 -7.46 4.43 3.95
N GLN A 146 -7.77 5.73 3.95
CA GLN A 146 -6.77 6.81 3.96
C GLN A 146 -5.67 6.68 5.03
N PRO A 147 -5.94 6.23 6.27
CA PRO A 147 -4.88 6.03 7.27
C PRO A 147 -3.82 5.00 6.87
N PHE A 148 -4.11 4.10 5.92
CA PHE A 148 -3.19 3.03 5.49
C PHE A 148 -2.51 3.34 4.15
N PHE A 149 -3.01 4.34 3.43
CA PHE A 149 -2.33 4.87 2.25
C PHE A 149 -0.99 5.49 2.65
N THR A 150 0.04 5.18 1.87
CA THR A 150 1.39 5.70 2.06
C THR A 150 1.81 6.51 0.83
N PRO A 151 1.74 7.85 0.89
CA PRO A 151 2.06 8.70 -0.26
C PRO A 151 3.57 8.88 -0.49
N THR A 152 4.41 8.34 0.40
CA THR A 152 5.86 8.59 0.48
C THR A 152 6.57 8.42 -0.86
N LEU A 153 6.32 7.33 -1.59
CA LEU A 153 6.93 7.09 -2.89
C LEU A 153 6.53 8.15 -3.93
N ILE A 154 5.25 8.50 -4.02
CA ILE A 154 4.78 9.54 -4.95
C ILE A 154 5.37 10.91 -4.58
N GLN A 155 5.44 11.22 -3.29
CA GLN A 155 5.99 12.48 -2.78
C GLN A 155 7.47 12.68 -3.11
N SER A 156 8.21 11.62 -3.44
CA SER A 156 9.60 11.73 -3.90
C SER A 156 9.72 12.59 -5.17
N LEU A 157 8.68 12.65 -6.01
CA LEU A 157 8.63 13.49 -7.22
C LEU A 157 8.70 15.00 -6.95
N LYS A 158 8.51 15.43 -5.70
CA LYS A 158 8.78 16.82 -5.29
C LYS A 158 10.24 17.20 -5.45
N GLN A 159 11.15 16.24 -5.58
CA GLN A 159 12.55 16.50 -5.92
C GLN A 159 12.69 16.62 -7.44
N PRO A 160 13.02 17.81 -7.98
CA PRO A 160 13.03 18.03 -9.43
C PRO A 160 14.03 17.13 -10.17
N THR A 161 15.19 16.86 -9.58
CA THR A 161 16.23 16.01 -10.18
C THR A 161 15.78 14.56 -10.30
N LEU A 162 14.95 14.06 -9.36
CA LEU A 162 14.33 12.75 -9.48
C LEU A 162 13.26 12.75 -10.56
N ALA A 163 12.33 13.71 -10.52
CA ALA A 163 11.22 13.82 -11.46
C ALA A 163 11.71 13.83 -12.93
N GLN A 164 12.84 14.49 -13.21
CA GLN A 164 13.48 14.51 -14.53
C GLN A 164 14.01 13.14 -15.00
N GLN A 165 14.40 12.26 -14.08
CA GLN A 165 14.88 10.91 -14.41
C GLN A 165 13.76 9.89 -14.58
N MET A 166 12.56 10.16 -14.04
CA MET A 166 11.48 9.19 -14.06
C MET A 166 10.97 8.89 -15.47
N ARG A 167 10.68 7.62 -15.72
CA ARG A 167 10.12 7.10 -16.97
C ARG A 167 9.00 6.12 -16.65
N PRO A 168 7.92 6.07 -17.45
CA PRO A 168 6.95 5.01 -17.32
C PRO A 168 7.58 3.68 -17.77
N ILE A 169 7.20 2.60 -17.12
CA ILE A 169 7.67 1.26 -17.47
C ILE A 169 6.50 0.31 -17.72
N ASN A 170 6.72 -0.66 -18.61
CA ASN A 170 5.81 -1.75 -18.89
C ASN A 170 6.63 -3.01 -19.25
N SER A 171 7.05 -3.76 -18.22
CA SER A 171 7.80 -5.00 -18.39
C SER A 171 6.89 -6.18 -18.77
N GLN A 172 7.46 -7.30 -19.20
CA GLN A 172 6.68 -8.51 -19.47
C GLN A 172 5.95 -9.02 -18.23
N ALA A 173 6.61 -9.00 -17.07
CA ALA A 173 6.01 -9.44 -15.81
C ALA A 173 4.79 -8.58 -15.40
N MET A 174 4.82 -7.28 -15.71
CA MET A 174 3.67 -6.39 -15.51
C MET A 174 2.49 -6.77 -16.42
N ARG A 175 2.74 -7.06 -17.70
CA ARG A 175 1.69 -7.52 -18.64
C ARG A 175 1.07 -8.84 -18.19
N ASP A 176 1.91 -9.83 -17.86
CA ASP A 176 1.44 -11.14 -17.39
C ASP A 176 0.62 -11.00 -16.10
N THR A 177 1.07 -10.15 -15.17
CA THR A 177 0.34 -9.86 -13.93
C THR A 177 -1.00 -9.18 -14.20
N TYR A 178 -1.01 -8.17 -15.07
CA TYR A 178 -2.23 -7.48 -15.47
C TYR A 178 -3.24 -8.45 -16.08
N GLU A 179 -2.82 -9.27 -17.04
CA GLU A 179 -3.68 -10.26 -17.70
C GLU A 179 -4.23 -11.31 -16.73
N ARG A 180 -3.44 -11.79 -15.76
CA ARG A 180 -3.95 -12.71 -14.73
C ARG A 180 -4.93 -12.02 -13.78
N ALA A 181 -4.66 -10.76 -13.44
CA ALA A 181 -5.50 -9.97 -12.57
C ALA A 181 -6.86 -9.61 -13.20
N THR A 182 -7.00 -9.62 -14.53
CA THR A 182 -8.34 -9.48 -15.16
C THR A 182 -9.24 -10.67 -14.81
N GLY A 183 -8.70 -11.89 -14.74
CA GLY A 183 -9.43 -13.06 -14.27
C GLY A 183 -9.85 -12.96 -12.80
N LEU A 184 -8.98 -12.42 -11.95
CA LEU A 184 -9.32 -12.14 -10.54
C LEU A 184 -10.40 -11.05 -10.42
N ARG A 185 -10.28 -9.99 -11.20
CA ARG A 185 -11.29 -8.93 -11.31
C ARG A 185 -12.65 -9.49 -11.71
N GLU A 186 -12.70 -10.38 -12.70
CA GLU A 186 -13.93 -10.99 -13.18
C GLU A 186 -14.67 -11.75 -12.08
N VAL A 187 -13.99 -12.63 -11.33
CA VAL A 187 -14.64 -13.38 -10.22
C VAL A 187 -15.08 -12.47 -9.08
N LEU A 188 -14.27 -11.46 -8.72
CA LEU A 188 -14.57 -10.57 -7.60
C LEU A 188 -15.72 -9.62 -7.92
N SER A 189 -15.84 -9.17 -9.17
CA SER A 189 -16.96 -8.30 -9.59
C SER A 189 -18.34 -8.94 -9.36
N GLN A 190 -18.37 -10.28 -9.31
CA GLN A 190 -19.57 -11.11 -9.14
C GLN A 190 -19.72 -11.69 -7.73
N ALA A 191 -18.85 -11.32 -6.78
CA ALA A 191 -18.99 -11.73 -5.39
C ALA A 191 -19.91 -10.77 -4.62
N GLN A 192 -20.88 -11.32 -3.88
CA GLN A 192 -21.83 -10.56 -3.06
C GLN A 192 -21.21 -10.01 -1.77
N ASN A 193 -20.32 -10.78 -1.15
CA ASN A 193 -19.65 -10.44 0.10
C ASN A 193 -18.26 -9.82 -0.12
N LYS A 194 -18.00 -9.24 -1.31
CA LYS A 194 -16.67 -8.67 -1.64
C LYS A 194 -16.20 -7.61 -0.65
N LYS A 195 -17.10 -6.73 -0.19
CA LYS A 195 -16.81 -5.69 0.80
C LYS A 195 -16.32 -6.20 2.17
N ASN A 196 -16.56 -7.47 2.49
CA ASN A 196 -16.13 -8.10 3.75
C ASN A 196 -14.70 -8.65 3.67
N THR A 197 -14.00 -8.43 2.55
CA THR A 197 -12.64 -8.93 2.34
C THR A 197 -11.67 -7.79 2.10
N LEU A 198 -10.55 -7.79 2.83
CA LEU A 198 -9.37 -7.01 2.49
C LEU A 198 -8.49 -7.84 1.55
N ILE A 199 -8.09 -7.26 0.41
CA ILE A 199 -7.13 -7.87 -0.49
C ILE A 199 -5.76 -7.23 -0.24
N ILE A 200 -4.72 -8.05 -0.14
CA ILE A 200 -3.33 -7.60 -0.01
C ILE A 200 -2.55 -8.19 -1.17
N ALA A 201 -2.10 -7.35 -2.11
CA ALA A 201 -1.21 -7.77 -3.18
C ALA A 201 0.24 -7.58 -2.73
N ASP A 202 0.92 -8.70 -2.46
CA ASP A 202 2.32 -8.73 -2.06
C ASP A 202 3.15 -9.34 -3.19
N LEU A 203 3.34 -8.53 -4.23
CA LEU A 203 4.03 -8.85 -5.48
C LEU A 203 5.26 -7.95 -5.62
N PRO A 204 6.20 -8.20 -6.55
CA PRO A 204 7.20 -7.20 -6.90
C PRO A 204 6.52 -5.87 -7.23
N GLY A 205 7.06 -4.75 -6.74
CA GLY A 205 6.38 -3.45 -6.78
C GLY A 205 5.68 -3.08 -8.11
N PRO A 206 6.34 -3.18 -9.29
CA PRO A 206 5.70 -2.96 -10.58
C PRO A 206 4.52 -3.90 -10.89
N GLU A 207 4.63 -5.17 -10.51
CA GLU A 207 3.57 -6.19 -10.67
C GLU A 207 2.39 -5.88 -9.73
N SER A 208 2.65 -5.43 -8.49
CA SER A 208 1.62 -4.99 -7.55
C SER A 208 0.79 -3.84 -8.12
N ILE A 209 1.42 -2.85 -8.76
CA ILE A 209 0.74 -1.77 -9.46
C ILE A 209 -0.06 -2.28 -10.67
N ALA A 210 0.50 -3.21 -11.46
CA ALA A 210 -0.20 -3.78 -12.61
C ALA A 210 -1.48 -4.54 -12.20
N LEU A 211 -1.43 -5.30 -11.11
CA LEU A 211 -2.61 -5.92 -10.52
C LEU A 211 -3.62 -4.85 -10.07
N GLY A 212 -3.16 -3.82 -9.37
CA GLY A 212 -4.01 -2.69 -8.96
C GLY A 212 -4.71 -2.01 -10.13
N ALA A 213 -3.99 -1.74 -11.22
CA ALA A 213 -4.54 -1.14 -12.43
C ALA A 213 -5.58 -2.03 -13.11
N ALA A 214 -5.34 -3.34 -13.18
CA ALA A 214 -6.32 -4.29 -13.68
C ALA A 214 -7.61 -4.26 -12.85
N MET A 215 -7.50 -4.12 -11.53
CA MET A 215 -8.61 -4.17 -10.56
C MET A 215 -9.24 -2.81 -10.20
N ALA A 216 -8.76 -1.69 -10.75
CA ALA A 216 -9.09 -0.34 -10.28
C ALA A 216 -10.58 0.06 -10.39
N ASP A 217 -11.40 -0.67 -11.15
CA ASP A 217 -12.86 -0.48 -11.24
C ASP A 217 -13.65 -1.40 -10.29
N THR A 218 -12.97 -2.32 -9.61
CA THR A 218 -13.56 -3.36 -8.77
C THR A 218 -13.08 -3.28 -7.32
N ALA A 219 -11.90 -2.72 -7.07
CA ALA A 219 -11.32 -2.55 -5.73
C ALA A 219 -10.80 -1.11 -5.48
N ASP A 220 -10.95 -0.65 -4.24
CA ASP A 220 -10.38 0.63 -3.78
C ASP A 220 -8.89 0.45 -3.50
N LEU A 221 -8.04 1.12 -4.28
CA LEU A 221 -6.59 0.95 -4.19
C LEU A 221 -6.02 1.66 -2.97
N VAL A 222 -5.16 0.95 -2.23
CA VAL A 222 -4.43 1.48 -1.06
C VAL A 222 -2.94 1.21 -1.23
N PRO A 223 -2.19 2.04 -1.96
CA PRO A 223 -0.74 1.88 -2.06
C PRO A 223 -0.02 2.02 -0.71
N GLY A 224 0.87 1.09 -0.41
CA GLY A 224 1.63 1.00 0.84
C GLY A 224 3.14 1.07 0.67
N PHE A 225 3.65 1.92 -0.25
CA PHE A 225 5.09 2.03 -0.56
C PHE A 225 5.75 3.16 0.26
N ASP A 226 6.46 2.79 1.34
CA ASP A 226 7.08 3.75 2.29
C ASP A 226 8.59 3.95 2.08
N ASN A 227 9.00 4.14 0.83
CA ASN A 227 10.39 4.35 0.47
C ASN A 227 10.55 5.34 -0.68
N TRP A 228 11.78 5.81 -0.88
CA TRP A 228 12.16 6.66 -2.01
C TRP A 228 13.10 5.93 -2.97
N PRO A 229 13.09 6.28 -4.26
CA PRO A 229 14.09 5.82 -5.22
C PRO A 229 15.51 6.18 -4.80
N HIS A 230 16.45 5.27 -5.06
CA HIS A 230 17.88 5.52 -4.94
C HIS A 230 18.60 4.72 -6.04
N PRO A 231 19.65 5.24 -6.72
CA PRO A 231 20.37 4.50 -7.77
C PRO A 231 21.00 3.18 -7.31
N LEU A 232 21.30 3.08 -6.02
CA LEU A 232 21.82 1.91 -5.32
C LEU A 232 20.80 1.27 -4.36
N GLY A 233 19.53 1.68 -4.39
CA GLY A 233 18.51 1.16 -3.49
C GLY A 233 18.34 -0.34 -3.64
N VAL A 234 18.39 -1.09 -2.53
CA VAL A 234 18.10 -2.53 -2.56
C VAL A 234 16.67 -2.83 -3.00
N VAL A 235 15.74 -1.92 -2.71
CA VAL A 235 14.39 -1.91 -3.25
C VAL A 235 14.36 -0.94 -4.44
N LYS A 236 14.02 -1.43 -5.63
CA LYS A 236 13.97 -0.60 -6.85
C LYS A 236 12.69 0.25 -6.93
N ALA A 237 12.55 1.20 -6.02
CA ALA A 237 11.32 2.00 -5.89
C ALA A 237 11.00 2.85 -7.13
N HIS A 238 12.00 3.21 -7.94
CA HIS A 238 11.79 3.90 -9.22
C HIS A 238 11.06 3.03 -10.24
N GLU A 239 11.24 1.71 -10.23
CA GLU A 239 10.47 0.82 -11.12
C GLU A 239 9.00 0.83 -10.68
N THR A 240 8.72 0.74 -9.38
CA THR A 240 7.34 0.84 -8.84
C THR A 240 6.70 2.18 -9.22
N LEU A 241 7.42 3.29 -9.04
CA LEU A 241 6.93 4.63 -9.39
C LEU A 241 6.73 4.80 -10.90
N GLY A 242 7.61 4.21 -11.73
CA GLY A 242 7.46 4.16 -13.18
C GLY A 242 6.22 3.36 -13.61
N ALA A 243 5.90 2.27 -12.92
CA ALA A 243 4.67 1.52 -13.14
C ALA A 243 3.44 2.34 -12.73
N MET A 244 3.51 3.10 -11.63
CA MET A 244 2.43 3.99 -11.21
C MET A 244 2.14 5.04 -12.28
N MET A 245 3.19 5.64 -12.86
CA MET A 245 3.08 6.60 -13.96
C MET A 245 2.46 5.99 -15.22
N TYR A 246 2.88 4.77 -15.58
CA TYR A 246 2.36 4.07 -16.77
C TYR A 246 0.85 3.83 -16.67
N TYR A 247 0.33 3.43 -15.51
CA TYR A 247 -1.09 3.12 -15.31
C TYR A 247 -1.94 4.28 -14.78
N ALA A 248 -1.37 5.46 -14.51
CA ALA A 248 -2.05 6.55 -13.80
C ALA A 248 -3.37 6.98 -14.48
N SER A 249 -3.34 7.19 -15.80
CA SER A 249 -4.51 7.59 -16.59
C SER A 249 -5.62 6.53 -16.54
N GLU A 250 -5.25 5.26 -16.68
CA GLU A 250 -6.19 4.14 -16.64
C GLU A 250 -6.80 3.93 -15.26
N VAL A 251 -5.99 3.99 -14.20
CA VAL A 251 -6.46 3.88 -12.82
C VAL A 251 -7.46 4.99 -12.52
N LYS A 252 -7.16 6.23 -12.93
CA LYS A 252 -8.07 7.37 -12.76
C LYS A 252 -9.41 7.15 -13.46
N GLU A 253 -9.40 6.63 -14.69
CA GLU A 253 -10.61 6.35 -15.48
C GLU A 253 -11.45 5.21 -14.84
N LYS A 254 -10.81 4.07 -14.55
CA LYS A 254 -11.47 2.89 -13.99
C LYS A 254 -12.07 3.15 -12.62
N ARG A 255 -11.33 3.87 -11.78
CA ARG A 255 -11.76 4.24 -10.43
C ARG A 255 -13.02 5.11 -10.41
N ALA A 256 -13.28 5.89 -11.46
CA ALA A 256 -14.53 6.64 -11.59
C ALA A 256 -15.78 5.73 -11.70
N GLN A 257 -15.58 4.43 -12.00
CA GLN A 257 -16.62 3.41 -12.10
C GLN A 257 -16.73 2.56 -10.83
N LEU A 258 -15.89 2.81 -9.83
CA LEU A 258 -15.83 2.04 -8.60
C LEU A 258 -17.13 2.17 -7.79
N LYS A 259 -17.65 1.05 -7.32
CA LYS A 259 -18.86 1.00 -6.49
C LYS A 259 -18.52 1.23 -5.02
N ASP A 260 -19.48 1.74 -4.24
CA ASP A 260 -19.33 1.98 -2.80
C ASP A 260 -19.05 0.69 -1.99
N ASP A 261 -19.42 -0.48 -2.53
CA ASP A 261 -19.19 -1.80 -1.91
C ASP A 261 -17.88 -2.47 -2.36
N ALA A 262 -16.98 -1.74 -3.03
CA ALA A 262 -15.71 -2.28 -3.46
C ALA A 262 -14.83 -2.71 -2.26
N PRO A 263 -14.19 -3.89 -2.30
CA PRO A 263 -13.15 -4.25 -1.34
C PRO A 263 -11.97 -3.29 -1.43
N ALA A 264 -11.22 -3.16 -0.34
CA ALA A 264 -9.90 -2.53 -0.40
C ALA A 264 -8.85 -3.50 -0.95
N LEU A 265 -7.91 -2.93 -1.70
CA LEU A 265 -6.73 -3.60 -2.22
C LEU A 265 -5.47 -2.87 -1.76
N LEU A 266 -4.82 -3.40 -0.72
CA LEU A 266 -3.52 -2.93 -0.22
C LEU A 266 -2.41 -3.41 -1.16
N LEU A 267 -1.73 -2.47 -1.81
CA LEU A 267 -0.62 -2.76 -2.73
C LEU A 267 0.71 -2.66 -1.99
N LEU A 268 1.43 -3.79 -1.91
CA LEU A 268 2.75 -3.90 -1.28
C LEU A 268 3.80 -4.37 -2.30
N ASP A 269 5.06 -4.11 -1.98
CA ASP A 269 6.23 -4.65 -2.70
C ASP A 269 6.82 -5.81 -1.88
N ASN A 270 6.83 -7.02 -2.43
CA ASN A 270 7.41 -8.18 -1.75
C ASN A 270 8.95 -8.13 -1.66
N ARG A 271 9.59 -7.17 -2.33
CA ARG A 271 11.03 -6.90 -2.19
C ARG A 271 11.33 -5.87 -1.11
N ARG A 272 10.34 -5.33 -0.40
CA ARG A 272 10.56 -4.32 0.67
C ARG A 272 11.47 -4.78 1.81
N LEU A 273 11.57 -6.10 2.02
CA LEU A 273 12.46 -6.74 2.97
C LEU A 273 13.63 -7.46 2.29
N ALA A 274 14.00 -7.04 1.06
CA ALA A 274 15.10 -7.64 0.32
C ALA A 274 16.37 -7.76 1.21
N PRO A 275 17.18 -8.82 1.02
CA PRO A 275 18.45 -8.93 1.72
C PRO A 275 19.28 -7.67 1.50
N TYR A 276 19.76 -7.09 2.59
CA TYR A 276 20.70 -5.97 2.58
C TYR A 276 21.99 -6.43 3.22
N GLN A 277 23.09 -6.20 2.53
CA GLN A 277 24.43 -6.35 3.07
C GLN A 277 25.01 -4.93 3.09
N ASP A 278 25.66 -4.55 4.20
CA ASP A 278 26.26 -3.22 4.39
C ASP A 278 27.50 -3.05 3.48
N GLU A 279 27.21 -2.95 2.19
CA GLU A 279 28.15 -2.90 1.07
C GLU A 279 28.12 -1.53 0.40
N GLU A 280 29.25 -1.15 -0.19
CA GLU A 280 29.42 0.12 -0.89
C GLU A 280 28.46 0.33 -2.07
N THR A 281 27.95 -0.78 -2.60
CA THR A 281 27.12 -0.83 -3.80
C THR A 281 25.63 -0.82 -3.49
N GLN A 282 25.24 -0.72 -2.20
CA GLN A 282 23.86 -0.82 -1.76
C GLN A 282 23.46 0.36 -0.87
N PHE A 283 22.20 0.76 -1.00
CA PHE A 283 21.55 1.72 -0.14
C PHE A 283 20.31 1.07 0.48
N ASP A 284 20.23 1.07 1.81
CA ASP A 284 19.12 0.44 2.53
C ASP A 284 17.87 1.32 2.51
N ASN A 285 17.07 1.23 1.44
CA ASN A 285 15.75 1.84 1.34
C ASN A 285 14.60 0.86 1.61
N ARG A 286 14.85 -0.15 2.47
CA ARG A 286 13.82 -1.08 2.94
C ARG A 286 12.82 -0.38 3.86
N TYR A 287 11.61 -0.92 3.91
CA TYR A 287 10.52 -0.35 4.69
C TYR A 287 9.56 -1.45 5.17
N LEU A 288 8.69 -1.11 6.12
CA LEU A 288 7.70 -2.03 6.67
C LEU A 288 6.32 -1.77 6.07
N ALA A 289 5.57 -2.83 5.82
CA ALA A 289 4.17 -2.73 5.43
C ALA A 289 3.34 -2.08 6.55
N LYS A 290 2.36 -1.27 6.13
CA LYS A 290 1.43 -0.59 7.04
C LYS A 290 0.07 -1.29 7.02
N ALA A 291 -0.02 -2.43 7.69
CA ALA A 291 -1.26 -3.20 7.74
C ALA A 291 -2.24 -2.65 8.81
N PRO A 292 -3.57 -2.76 8.59
CA PRO A 292 -4.56 -2.39 9.59
C PRO A 292 -4.55 -3.31 10.82
N PRO A 293 -4.70 -2.76 12.05
CA PRO A 293 -4.88 -3.60 13.22
C PRO A 293 -6.24 -4.35 13.16
N PRO A 294 -6.38 -5.51 13.84
CA PRO A 294 -7.58 -6.34 13.81
C PRO A 294 -8.87 -5.57 14.15
N ASP A 295 -8.84 -4.71 15.16
CA ASP A 295 -10.03 -3.94 15.57
C ASP A 295 -10.53 -3.00 14.48
N GLN A 296 -9.59 -2.41 13.72
CA GLN A 296 -9.92 -1.55 12.58
C GLN A 296 -10.50 -2.35 11.42
N LEU A 297 -10.03 -3.58 11.18
CA LEU A 297 -10.65 -4.47 10.19
C LEU A 297 -12.07 -4.85 10.60
N LYS A 298 -12.29 -5.22 11.85
CA LYS A 298 -13.63 -5.56 12.38
C LYS A 298 -14.61 -4.39 12.28
N GLN A 299 -14.18 -3.19 12.65
CA GLN A 299 -15.00 -1.96 12.52
C GLN A 299 -15.43 -1.69 11.08
N ARG A 300 -14.67 -2.16 10.08
CA ARG A 300 -14.98 -2.04 8.65
C ARG A 300 -15.78 -3.24 8.12
N GLY A 301 -16.18 -4.19 8.98
CA GLY A 301 -16.91 -5.40 8.59
C GLY A 301 -16.06 -6.43 7.85
N ILE A 302 -14.73 -6.32 7.93
CA ILE A 302 -13.81 -7.27 7.30
C ILE A 302 -13.79 -8.56 8.12
N THR A 303 -14.16 -9.66 7.47
CA THR A 303 -14.14 -11.00 8.04
C THR A 303 -13.07 -11.88 7.40
N ASN A 304 -12.58 -11.51 6.21
CA ASN A 304 -11.58 -12.25 5.47
C ASN A 304 -10.46 -11.35 4.94
N VAL A 305 -9.28 -11.93 4.79
CA VAL A 305 -8.13 -11.35 4.11
C VAL A 305 -7.69 -12.30 3.01
N MET A 306 -7.60 -11.79 1.79
CA MET A 306 -6.99 -12.48 0.66
C MET A 306 -5.58 -11.95 0.46
N TYR A 307 -4.60 -12.79 0.77
CA TYR A 307 -3.18 -12.51 0.59
C TYR A 307 -2.73 -13.03 -0.77
N VAL A 308 -2.56 -12.11 -1.74
CA VAL A 308 -2.19 -12.43 -3.10
C VAL A 308 -0.67 -12.42 -3.24
N VAL A 309 -0.11 -13.56 -3.63
CA VAL A 309 1.30 -13.74 -3.96
C VAL A 309 1.45 -14.11 -5.43
N ARG A 310 2.65 -13.96 -5.98
CA ARG A 310 2.90 -14.21 -7.40
C ARG A 310 2.61 -15.66 -7.77
N ASP A 311 3.27 -16.59 -7.09
CA ASP A 311 3.22 -18.01 -7.36
C ASP A 311 3.67 -18.83 -6.13
N ALA A 312 3.99 -20.11 -6.32
CA ALA A 312 4.37 -21.01 -5.24
C ALA A 312 5.76 -20.75 -4.64
N THR A 313 6.58 -19.84 -5.20
CA THR A 313 7.89 -19.49 -4.63
C THR A 313 7.77 -18.70 -3.32
N GLN A 314 6.58 -18.16 -3.02
CA GLN A 314 6.27 -17.48 -1.76
C GLN A 314 5.24 -18.29 -0.97
N PRO A 315 5.65 -19.34 -0.24
CA PRO A 315 4.75 -20.24 0.48
C PRO A 315 4.19 -19.65 1.78
N SER A 316 4.76 -18.53 2.24
CA SER A 316 4.34 -17.81 3.45
C SER A 316 4.42 -16.31 3.24
N GLU A 317 3.77 -15.57 4.12
CA GLU A 317 3.90 -14.14 4.27
C GLU A 317 5.34 -13.70 4.63
N LEU A 318 5.63 -12.42 4.36
CA LEU A 318 6.85 -11.78 4.79
C LEU A 318 6.84 -11.50 6.30
N ASP A 319 8.04 -11.38 6.86
CA ASP A 319 8.25 -11.28 8.32
C ASP A 319 7.57 -10.07 8.97
N ASP A 320 7.39 -8.98 8.22
CA ASP A 320 6.68 -7.80 8.68
C ASP A 320 5.14 -7.97 8.69
N LEU A 321 4.59 -9.01 8.06
CA LEU A 321 3.15 -9.29 8.05
C LEU A 321 2.74 -10.40 9.02
N ASN A 322 3.67 -11.28 9.44
CA ASN A 322 3.36 -12.47 10.24
C ASN A 322 2.55 -12.15 11.51
N GLU A 323 3.01 -11.23 12.35
CA GLU A 323 2.30 -10.89 13.60
C GLU A 323 0.90 -10.31 13.34
N ASP A 324 0.72 -9.52 12.27
CA ASP A 324 -0.60 -8.97 11.93
C ASP A 324 -1.54 -10.10 11.49
N PHE A 325 -1.05 -11.02 10.65
CA PHE A 325 -1.85 -12.13 10.13
C PHE A 325 -2.24 -13.12 11.23
N VAL A 326 -1.32 -13.41 12.15
CA VAL A 326 -1.61 -14.20 13.36
C VAL A 326 -2.63 -13.49 14.23
N GLY A 327 -2.46 -12.18 14.47
CA GLY A 327 -3.38 -11.37 15.24
C GLY A 327 -4.79 -11.31 14.64
N TRP A 328 -4.91 -11.21 13.31
CA TRP A 328 -6.17 -11.28 12.60
C TRP A 328 -6.86 -12.63 12.79
N GLN A 329 -6.12 -13.73 12.64
CA GLN A 329 -6.66 -15.08 12.83
C GLN A 329 -7.13 -15.32 14.27
N GLN A 330 -6.36 -14.89 15.28
CA GLN A 330 -6.76 -14.96 16.69
C GLN A 330 -8.05 -14.17 16.98
N GLN A 331 -8.30 -13.12 16.19
CA GLN A 331 -9.50 -12.30 16.27
C GLN A 331 -10.65 -12.81 15.39
N GLY A 332 -10.51 -13.99 14.78
CA GLY A 332 -11.56 -14.61 13.96
C GLY A 332 -11.67 -14.08 12.54
N ILE A 333 -10.68 -13.32 12.06
CA ILE A 333 -10.59 -12.87 10.66
C ILE A 333 -9.86 -13.97 9.88
N GLY A 334 -10.52 -14.55 8.88
CA GLY A 334 -9.91 -15.60 8.05
C GLY A 334 -8.81 -15.02 7.16
N VAL A 335 -7.63 -15.63 7.12
CA VAL A 335 -6.56 -15.26 6.18
C VAL A 335 -6.34 -16.41 5.21
N GLN A 336 -6.43 -16.14 3.91
CA GLN A 336 -6.23 -17.13 2.84
C GLN A 336 -5.22 -16.62 1.83
N MET A 337 -4.34 -17.50 1.34
CA MET A 337 -3.35 -17.16 0.33
C MET A 337 -3.86 -17.53 -1.06
N LEU A 338 -3.77 -16.59 -2.00
CA LEU A 338 -4.05 -16.79 -3.41
C LEU A 338 -2.76 -16.62 -4.21
N ARG A 339 -2.41 -17.61 -5.02
CA ARG A 339 -1.36 -17.44 -6.03
C ARG A 339 -1.96 -16.87 -7.29
N LEU A 340 -1.47 -15.72 -7.74
CA LEU A 340 -1.92 -15.13 -9.00
C LEU A 340 -1.60 -16.06 -10.19
N SER A 341 -0.55 -16.88 -10.09
CA SER A 341 -0.20 -17.90 -11.07
C SER A 341 -1.27 -18.97 -11.30
N ASP A 342 -2.21 -19.15 -10.35
CA ASP A 342 -3.31 -20.10 -10.49
C ASP A 342 -4.34 -19.62 -11.53
N PHE A 343 -4.34 -18.33 -11.90
CA PHE A 343 -5.06 -17.84 -13.08
C PHE A 343 -4.23 -18.12 -14.33
N LYS A 344 -4.65 -19.08 -15.15
CA LYS A 344 -3.91 -19.53 -16.33
C LYS A 344 -4.61 -19.07 -17.61
N PRO A 345 -3.86 -18.81 -18.69
CA PRO A 345 -4.44 -18.44 -19.96
C PRO A 345 -5.27 -19.60 -20.51
N TYR A 346 -6.38 -19.26 -21.14
CA TYR A 346 -7.24 -20.14 -21.90
C TYR A 346 -7.60 -19.43 -23.20
N GLU A 347 -7.26 -20.06 -24.31
CA GLU A 347 -7.62 -19.57 -25.64
C GLU A 347 -8.98 -20.14 -25.98
N GLU A 348 -9.95 -19.27 -26.28
CA GLU A 348 -11.24 -19.68 -26.81
C GLU A 348 -11.57 -19.00 -28.12
N ASP A 349 -12.24 -19.75 -28.99
CA ASP A 349 -12.79 -19.22 -30.22
C ASP A 349 -14.16 -18.59 -29.89
N VAL A 350 -14.24 -17.29 -30.13
CA VAL A 350 -15.34 -16.44 -29.72
C VAL A 350 -16.03 -15.89 -30.97
N THR A 351 -17.32 -16.22 -31.14
CA THR A 351 -18.14 -15.64 -32.21
C THR A 351 -18.53 -14.22 -31.84
N LYS A 352 -18.05 -13.24 -32.59
CA LYS A 352 -18.43 -11.84 -32.48
C LYS A 352 -19.38 -11.46 -33.59
N GLN A 353 -20.39 -10.67 -33.25
CA GLN A 353 -21.22 -10.01 -34.24
C GLN A 353 -20.55 -8.69 -34.63
N ASN A 354 -20.19 -8.57 -35.91
CA ASN A 354 -19.62 -7.37 -36.48
C ASN A 354 -20.72 -6.31 -36.68
N THR A 355 -20.31 -5.05 -36.81
CA THR A 355 -21.22 -3.90 -36.99
C THR A 355 -22.05 -3.98 -38.27
N ASP A 356 -21.60 -4.77 -39.26
CA ASP A 356 -22.29 -5.05 -40.52
C ASP A 356 -23.28 -6.23 -40.43
N GLY A 357 -23.47 -6.80 -39.24
CA GLY A 357 -24.35 -7.94 -38.99
C GLY A 357 -23.74 -9.30 -39.33
N THR A 358 -22.51 -9.35 -39.86
CA THR A 358 -21.78 -10.61 -40.07
C THR A 358 -21.26 -11.17 -38.75
N THR A 359 -20.97 -12.47 -38.72
CA THR A 359 -20.31 -13.09 -37.57
C THR A 359 -18.88 -13.45 -37.93
N SER A 360 -17.94 -13.11 -37.05
CA SER A 360 -16.54 -13.50 -37.16
C SER A 360 -16.16 -14.35 -35.97
N VAL A 361 -15.35 -15.40 -36.19
CA VAL A 361 -14.74 -16.17 -35.10
C VAL A 361 -13.39 -15.55 -34.83
N THR A 362 -13.23 -14.95 -33.64
CA THR A 362 -11.96 -14.42 -33.17
C THR A 362 -11.47 -15.29 -32.03
N ARG A 363 -10.18 -15.67 -32.05
CA ARG A 363 -9.56 -16.33 -30.90
C ARG A 363 -9.21 -15.28 -29.85
N GLU A 364 -9.78 -15.41 -28.66
CA GLU A 364 -9.52 -14.54 -27.52
C GLU A 364 -8.80 -15.31 -26.40
N ARG A 365 -7.85 -14.63 -25.75
CA ARG A 365 -7.16 -15.13 -24.57
C ARG A 365 -7.83 -14.57 -23.31
N HIS A 366 -8.31 -15.47 -22.47
CA HIS A 366 -8.85 -15.16 -21.14
C HIS A 366 -8.00 -15.81 -20.05
N HIS A 367 -8.08 -15.30 -18.83
CA HIS A 367 -7.38 -15.89 -17.68
C HIS A 367 -8.38 -16.45 -16.68
N TYR A 368 -8.45 -17.76 -16.58
CA TYR A 368 -9.36 -18.42 -15.65
C TYR A 368 -8.61 -19.04 -14.48
N TYR A 369 -9.26 -19.06 -13.33
CA TYR A 369 -8.77 -19.79 -12.16
C TYR A 369 -8.66 -21.29 -12.51
N TYR A 370 -7.45 -21.83 -12.41
CA TYR A 370 -6.98 -23.12 -12.93
C TYR A 370 -7.06 -23.34 -14.45
N GLY A 371 -7.23 -22.28 -15.24
CA GLY A 371 -7.08 -22.32 -16.70
C GLY A 371 -8.28 -22.82 -17.47
N SER A 372 -9.46 -22.82 -16.87
CA SER A 372 -10.69 -23.18 -17.56
C SER A 372 -11.88 -22.38 -17.03
N PRO A 373 -12.83 -21.97 -17.89
CA PRO A 373 -14.07 -21.34 -17.44
C PRO A 373 -14.86 -22.25 -16.49
N PHE A 374 -14.71 -23.58 -16.62
CA PHE A 374 -15.34 -24.59 -15.76
C PHE A 374 -14.77 -24.62 -14.34
N SER A 375 -13.46 -24.38 -14.20
CA SER A 375 -12.81 -24.32 -12.88
C SER A 375 -12.94 -22.94 -12.22
N HIS A 376 -13.34 -21.91 -12.98
CA HIS A 376 -13.45 -20.54 -12.49
C HIS A 376 -14.45 -20.39 -11.33
N TRP A 377 -15.56 -21.12 -11.38
CA TRP A 377 -16.57 -21.16 -10.32
C TRP A 377 -16.00 -21.61 -8.96
N TRP A 378 -14.99 -22.48 -8.95
CA TRP A 378 -14.44 -23.03 -7.72
C TRP A 378 -13.66 -22.01 -6.88
N PHE A 379 -13.32 -20.86 -7.47
CA PHE A 379 -12.78 -19.72 -6.73
C PHE A 379 -13.65 -19.34 -5.53
N TYR A 380 -14.98 -19.28 -5.73
CA TYR A 380 -15.91 -18.91 -4.66
C TYR A 380 -15.88 -19.89 -3.49
N SER A 381 -15.80 -21.19 -3.79
CA SER A 381 -15.69 -22.24 -2.78
C SER A 381 -14.36 -22.20 -2.05
N HIS A 382 -13.26 -21.89 -2.76
CA HIS A 382 -11.91 -21.91 -2.19
C HIS A 382 -11.62 -20.69 -1.31
N TYR A 383 -12.21 -19.53 -1.62
CA TYR A 383 -11.90 -18.25 -0.95
C TYR A 383 -13.10 -17.65 -0.21
N TYR A 384 -14.09 -18.47 0.16
CA TYR A 384 -15.25 -18.09 0.99
C TYR A 384 -16.06 -16.90 0.46
N TYR A 385 -16.15 -16.77 -0.87
CA TYR A 385 -17.04 -15.79 -1.49
C TYR A 385 -18.39 -16.42 -1.82
N THR A 386 -19.44 -15.63 -1.67
CA THR A 386 -20.77 -15.98 -2.14
C THR A 386 -20.95 -15.39 -3.54
N PRO A 387 -21.03 -16.21 -4.60
CA PRO A 387 -21.31 -15.70 -5.94
C PRO A 387 -22.75 -15.16 -5.98
N TYR A 388 -23.04 -14.28 -6.94
CA TYR A 388 -24.43 -14.06 -7.32
C TYR A 388 -25.09 -15.39 -7.75
N PRO A 389 -26.42 -15.53 -7.62
CA PRO A 389 -27.14 -16.78 -7.91
C PRO A 389 -26.87 -17.36 -9.30
N SER A 390 -26.46 -16.50 -10.23
CA SER A 390 -25.95 -16.85 -11.56
C SER A 390 -24.61 -16.15 -11.79
N ALA A 391 -23.49 -16.72 -11.32
CA ALA A 391 -22.19 -16.25 -11.83
C ALA A 391 -22.10 -16.58 -13.32
N SER A 392 -21.52 -15.66 -14.07
CA SER A 392 -21.44 -15.68 -15.52
C SER A 392 -20.11 -15.11 -15.94
N TYR A 393 -19.51 -15.65 -16.99
CA TYR A 393 -18.29 -15.09 -17.56
C TYR A 393 -18.60 -14.37 -18.87
N TYR A 394 -17.82 -13.36 -19.20
CA TYR A 394 -17.99 -12.64 -20.46
C TYR A 394 -17.40 -13.45 -21.62
N ARG A 395 -18.22 -13.76 -22.61
CA ARG A 395 -17.88 -14.58 -23.79
C ARG A 395 -18.71 -14.12 -24.99
N GLY A 396 -18.09 -13.90 -26.15
CA GLY A 396 -18.87 -13.70 -27.40
C GLY A 396 -19.66 -12.40 -27.47
N GLY A 397 -19.26 -11.39 -26.70
CA GLY A 397 -20.04 -10.15 -26.61
C GLY A 397 -21.16 -10.20 -25.55
N GLY A 398 -21.31 -11.31 -24.80
CA GLY A 398 -22.36 -11.47 -23.80
C GLY A 398 -21.91 -12.22 -22.54
N TYR A 399 -22.78 -12.31 -21.54
CA TYR A 399 -22.52 -13.07 -20.32
C TYR A 399 -23.07 -14.49 -20.46
N THR A 400 -22.21 -15.49 -20.33
CA THR A 400 -22.59 -16.91 -20.33
C THR A 400 -22.60 -17.43 -18.89
N PRO A 401 -23.66 -18.11 -18.41
CA PRO A 401 -23.67 -18.71 -17.09
C PRO A 401 -22.48 -19.64 -16.86
N MET A 402 -21.83 -19.55 -15.70
CA MET A 402 -20.76 -20.47 -15.31
C MET A 402 -21.38 -21.82 -14.90
N PRO A 403 -21.12 -22.91 -15.65
CA PRO A 403 -21.59 -24.23 -15.27
C PRO A 403 -20.88 -24.70 -13.98
N ARG A 404 -21.65 -25.22 -13.02
CA ARG A 404 -21.10 -25.97 -11.89
C ARG A 404 -20.67 -27.36 -12.36
N THR A 405 -19.38 -27.54 -12.63
CA THR A 405 -18.80 -28.84 -12.95
C THR A 405 -18.10 -29.46 -11.74
N SER A 406 -17.65 -30.70 -11.88
CA SER A 406 -16.79 -31.37 -10.89
C SER A 406 -15.62 -30.48 -10.44
N PRO A 407 -15.20 -30.57 -9.17
CA PRO A 407 -14.07 -29.80 -8.67
C PRO A 407 -12.80 -30.03 -9.48
N PRO A 408 -11.99 -28.99 -9.70
CA PRO A 408 -10.67 -29.17 -10.28
C PRO A 408 -9.87 -30.12 -9.39
N MET A 409 -8.99 -30.93 -9.99
CA MET A 409 -8.08 -31.79 -9.22
C MET A 409 -7.13 -30.99 -8.31
N ALA A 410 -7.00 -29.68 -8.54
CA ALA A 410 -6.13 -28.80 -7.77
C ALA A 410 -6.86 -28.24 -6.54
N ASN A 411 -6.34 -28.56 -5.36
CA ASN A 411 -6.76 -27.97 -4.10
C ASN A 411 -6.22 -26.54 -3.96
N PRO A 412 -6.93 -25.66 -3.23
CA PRO A 412 -6.40 -24.34 -2.88
C PRO A 412 -5.15 -24.47 -2.01
N VAL A 413 -4.38 -23.38 -1.92
CA VAL A 413 -3.15 -23.35 -1.11
C VAL A 413 -3.49 -23.64 0.35
N SER A 414 -2.85 -24.68 0.91
CA SER A 414 -2.96 -25.01 2.34
C SER A 414 -2.10 -24.04 3.17
N TYR A 415 -2.52 -22.78 3.23
CA TYR A 415 -1.84 -21.74 3.98
C TYR A 415 -2.63 -21.35 5.22
N ARG A 416 -1.94 -21.24 6.36
CA ARG A 416 -2.44 -20.70 7.62
C ARG A 416 -1.32 -19.88 8.26
N PRO A 417 -1.54 -18.61 8.60
CA PRO A 417 -0.62 -17.86 9.44
C PRO A 417 -0.35 -18.63 10.74
N ALA A 418 0.93 -18.72 11.10
CA ALA A 418 1.37 -19.33 12.34
C ALA A 418 2.44 -18.46 12.99
N THR A 419 2.39 -18.33 14.31
CA THR A 419 3.41 -17.60 15.05
C THR A 419 4.78 -18.21 14.75
N ARG A 420 5.72 -17.39 14.29
CA ARG A 420 7.11 -17.81 14.10
C ARG A 420 8.07 -16.70 14.53
N PRO A 421 9.30 -17.02 14.94
CA PRO A 421 10.34 -16.02 15.10
C PRO A 421 10.58 -15.30 13.76
N THR A 422 10.52 -13.98 13.80
CA THR A 422 10.84 -13.09 12.69
C THR A 422 11.94 -12.12 13.12
N MET A 423 12.56 -11.44 12.17
CA MET A 423 13.53 -10.38 12.51
C MET A 423 12.91 -9.20 13.30
N PHE A 424 11.58 -9.13 13.39
CA PHE A 424 10.81 -8.15 14.16
C PHE A 424 10.29 -8.68 15.50
N SER A 425 10.51 -9.97 15.79
CA SER A 425 10.09 -10.60 17.04
C SER A 425 10.96 -10.11 18.20
N GLY A 426 10.46 -9.13 18.96
CA GLY A 426 11.12 -8.61 20.17
C GLY A 426 11.29 -7.09 20.21
N THR A 427 11.08 -6.40 19.10
CA THR A 427 11.12 -4.93 19.03
C THR A 427 9.70 -4.38 19.23
N ARG A 428 9.30 -4.18 20.49
CA ARG A 428 7.99 -3.62 20.87
C ARG A 428 8.14 -2.43 21.82
N VAL A 429 7.54 -1.30 21.49
CA VAL A 429 7.32 -0.17 22.42
C VAL A 429 5.81 0.06 22.50
N GLY A 430 5.19 -0.14 23.66
CA GLY A 430 3.80 0.31 23.91
C GLY A 430 2.65 -0.72 23.84
N GLY A 431 2.89 -2.01 24.03
CA GLY A 431 1.86 -2.96 24.50
C GLY A 431 0.72 -3.40 23.56
N SER A 432 0.56 -2.81 22.38
CA SER A 432 -0.37 -3.34 21.36
C SER A 432 0.31 -4.40 20.49
N THR A 433 -0.31 -5.58 20.37
CA THR A 433 0.21 -6.77 19.69
C THR A 433 0.04 -6.78 18.17
N SER A 434 -0.44 -5.69 17.56
CA SER A 434 -0.70 -5.61 16.11
C SER A 434 -0.88 -4.16 15.63
N GLY A 435 -0.52 -3.87 14.37
CA GLY A 435 -0.80 -2.59 13.69
C GLY A 435 0.36 -1.58 13.58
N VAL A 436 0.00 -0.37 13.10
CA VAL A 436 0.89 0.75 12.77
C VAL A 436 1.78 1.15 13.97
N GLY A 437 3.11 1.10 13.79
CA GLY A 437 4.08 1.60 14.78
C GLY A 437 5.11 0.60 15.31
N ARG A 438 5.42 -0.48 14.59
CA ARG A 438 6.47 -1.43 14.98
C ARG A 438 7.85 -0.76 15.02
N SER A 439 8.67 -1.09 16.03
CA SER A 439 10.05 -0.62 16.05
C SER A 439 10.90 -1.46 15.09
N LYS A 440 11.68 -0.77 14.27
CA LYS A 440 12.61 -1.37 13.31
C LYS A 440 13.75 -2.07 14.07
N PRO A 441 14.21 -3.24 13.61
CA PRO A 441 15.42 -3.88 14.13
C PRO A 441 16.62 -2.95 14.00
N THR A 442 17.62 -3.10 14.85
CA THR A 442 18.85 -2.31 14.77
C THR A 442 19.45 -2.42 13.36
N GLY A 443 19.70 -1.28 12.72
CA GLY A 443 20.28 -1.21 11.36
C GLY A 443 19.29 -1.39 10.21
N PHE A 444 18.00 -1.67 10.46
CA PHE A 444 17.02 -1.81 9.39
C PHE A 444 16.58 -0.46 8.82
N GLY A 445 16.73 -0.26 7.51
CA GLY A 445 16.33 0.98 6.84
C GLY A 445 17.16 2.18 7.32
N ARG A 446 18.43 1.94 7.70
CA ARG A 446 19.34 2.97 8.20
C ARG A 446 20.57 3.06 7.31
N THR A 447 21.05 4.28 7.14
CA THR A 447 22.28 4.57 6.40
C THR A 447 23.27 5.30 7.31
N SER A 448 24.52 4.89 7.27
CA SER A 448 25.63 5.59 7.91
C SER A 448 26.00 6.83 7.10
N VAL A 449 25.86 8.02 7.69
CA VAL A 449 26.26 9.26 7.03
C VAL A 449 27.37 9.95 7.81
N ARG A 450 28.28 10.60 7.07
CA ARG A 450 29.21 11.57 7.61
C ARG A 450 28.52 12.92 7.66
N VAL A 451 28.55 13.52 8.84
CA VAL A 451 27.95 14.82 9.10
C VAL A 451 29.06 15.77 9.49
N SER A 452 29.17 16.90 8.78
CA SER A 452 30.11 17.96 9.13
C SER A 452 29.79 18.54 10.51
N SER A 453 30.72 19.31 11.07
CA SER A 453 30.49 20.10 12.28
C SER A 453 29.32 21.08 12.17
N SER A 454 28.94 21.49 10.94
CA SER A 454 27.76 22.33 10.66
C SER A 454 26.45 21.54 10.53
N GLY A 455 26.50 20.21 10.65
CA GLY A 455 25.34 19.34 10.50
C GLY A 455 25.06 18.92 9.05
N GLN A 456 25.84 19.33 8.06
CA GLN A 456 25.55 18.94 6.67
C GLN A 456 26.05 17.51 6.40
N VAL A 457 25.26 16.72 5.67
CA VAL A 457 25.71 15.39 5.21
C VAL A 457 26.80 15.60 4.17
N THR A 458 28.04 15.24 4.51
CA THR A 458 29.23 15.36 3.64
C THR A 458 29.50 14.11 2.83
N GLY A 459 28.85 12.99 3.17
CA GLY A 459 28.86 11.76 2.39
C GLY A 459 28.05 10.65 3.08
N THR A 460 27.61 9.65 2.34
CA THR A 460 27.21 8.37 2.93
C THR A 460 28.47 7.50 3.03
N ARG A 461 28.63 6.77 4.12
CA ARG A 461 29.70 5.78 4.19
C ARG A 461 29.28 4.58 3.37
N SER A 462 30.04 4.31 2.32
CA SER A 462 30.09 3.02 1.67
C SER A 462 31.00 2.10 2.51
N GLY A 463 30.47 1.02 3.08
CA GLY A 463 31.26 -0.08 3.63
C GLY A 463 31.71 0.02 5.09
N ARG A 464 31.17 -0.88 5.92
CA ARG A 464 31.72 -1.24 7.23
C ARG A 464 32.14 -2.72 7.25
N SER A 465 33.32 -3.03 6.71
CA SER A 465 34.06 -4.25 7.09
C SER A 465 34.72 -4.08 8.48
N GLY A 466 33.90 -3.80 9.50
CA GLY A 466 34.33 -3.75 10.88
C GLY A 466 34.01 -5.08 11.54
N SER A 467 34.98 -6.00 11.60
CA SER A 467 34.88 -7.23 12.37
C SER A 467 34.62 -6.91 13.85
N TYR A 468 33.37 -7.05 14.30
CA TYR A 468 33.10 -7.12 15.73
C TYR A 468 33.50 -8.52 16.22
N GLY A 469 34.74 -8.62 16.72
CA GLY A 469 35.18 -9.54 17.77
C GLY A 469 34.71 -10.99 17.70
N ARG A 470 35.38 -11.81 16.89
CA ARG A 470 35.76 -13.15 17.36
C ARG A 470 37.15 -13.03 17.97
N GLY A 471 37.19 -12.73 19.27
CA GLY A 471 38.37 -12.99 20.08
C GLY A 471 38.59 -14.49 20.14
N LEU A 472 39.30 -15.05 19.16
CA LEU A 472 39.97 -16.33 19.28
C LEU A 472 41.18 -16.10 20.20
N GLY A 473 40.95 -16.15 21.51
CA GLY A 473 42.00 -16.33 22.49
C GLY A 473 42.54 -17.75 22.33
N GLY A 474 43.70 -17.85 21.69
CA GLY A 474 44.42 -19.10 21.48
C GLY A 474 44.83 -19.74 22.81
N TRP A 475 44.62 -21.05 22.89
CA TRP A 475 45.16 -21.92 23.91
C TRP A 475 46.48 -22.51 23.39
N PHE A 476 47.59 -21.94 23.86
CA PHE A 476 48.93 -22.55 23.98
C PHE A 476 49.40 -22.04 25.35
N GLY A 477 49.88 -22.79 26.33
CA GLY A 477 50.53 -24.10 26.40
C GLY A 477 51.62 -23.93 27.47
N GLY A 478 51.66 -24.78 28.49
CA GLY A 478 52.59 -24.68 29.62
C GLY A 478 52.15 -25.51 30.81
#